data_AF-A0A9D2UNV8-F1
#
_entry.id   AF-A0A9D2UNV8-F1
#
_cell.length_a   1.000
_cell.length_b   1.000
_cell.length_c   1.000
_cell.angle_alpha   90.00
_cell.angle_beta   90.00
_cell.angle_gamma   90.00
#
_symmetry.space_group_name_H-M   'P 1'
#
loop_
_entity.id
_entity.type
_entity.pdbx_description
1 polymer ?
#
loop_
_entity_poly.entity_id
_entity_poly.type
_entity_poly.pdbx_seq_one_letter_code
_entity_poly.pdbx_strand_id
1 'polypeptide(L)'
;MKLLADRRRHPMALVALLLVGLLLTGGAYALFTQTSSAKADTASASDIEEGKKLFAANCATCHGMNAEGTKAGPGLIGVGAAAVDFQVGTGRMPLQANGPQARAKEPQFDEEQTAQLAAYVASLGPGPAVPEDEYLDASKGDPAAGGGLFRTNCAMCHNVVGSGGALTRGKYAPNLADVSEKHLYEAMQTGPQNMPIFNDANLTPEDKRDVIAYVKEVSDNPSP
;
A
#
# COMPACT_ATOMS: atom_id res chain seq x y z
N MET A 1 57.00 31.37 4.24
CA MET A 1 55.88 31.11 5.18
C MET A 1 55.05 32.34 5.58
N LYS A 2 55.52 33.60 5.41
CA LYS A 2 54.73 34.81 5.79
C LYS A 2 53.58 35.20 4.83
N LEU A 3 53.66 34.84 3.53
CA LEU A 3 52.64 35.20 2.53
C LEU A 3 51.27 34.50 2.73
N LEU A 4 51.26 33.33 3.35
CA LEU A 4 50.03 32.57 3.63
C LEU A 4 49.30 33.06 4.89
N ALA A 5 49.98 33.79 5.78
CA ALA A 5 49.38 34.30 7.02
C ALA A 5 48.59 35.60 6.79
N ASP A 6 49.04 36.45 5.86
CA ASP A 6 48.43 37.76 5.59
C ASP A 6 47.11 37.65 4.81
N ARG A 7 46.97 36.62 3.96
CA ARG A 7 45.74 36.35 3.21
C ARG A 7 44.60 35.73 4.03
N ARG A 8 44.87 35.27 5.27
CA ARG A 8 43.84 34.65 6.14
C ARG A 8 42.79 35.63 6.66
N ARG A 9 43.08 36.93 6.66
CA ARG A 9 42.19 37.99 7.17
C ARG A 9 41.44 38.75 6.09
N HIS A 10 41.57 38.33 4.82
CA HIS A 10 40.90 38.99 3.70
C HIS A 10 39.42 38.53 3.62
N PRO A 11 38.44 39.44 3.51
CA PRO A 11 37.00 39.08 3.54
C PRO A 11 36.61 38.06 2.47
N MET A 12 37.30 38.07 1.32
CA MET A 12 37.10 37.10 0.24
C MET A 12 37.49 35.66 0.59
N ALA A 13 38.33 35.44 1.61
CA ALA A 13 38.66 34.09 2.07
C ALA A 13 37.46 33.43 2.76
N LEU A 14 36.63 34.23 3.45
CA LEU A 14 35.43 33.75 4.14
C LEU A 14 34.32 33.42 3.13
N VAL A 15 34.16 34.24 2.08
CA VAL A 15 33.26 33.96 0.95
C VAL A 15 33.68 32.70 0.19
N ALA A 16 34.99 32.53 -0.07
CA ALA A 16 35.50 31.34 -0.75
C ALA A 16 35.28 30.07 0.08
N LEU A 17 35.50 30.12 1.40
CA LEU A 17 35.24 28.99 2.29
C LEU A 17 33.75 28.65 2.39
N LEU A 18 32.86 29.65 2.42
CA LEU A 18 31.42 29.44 2.40
C LEU A 18 30.96 28.82 1.08
N LEU A 19 31.46 29.29 -0.06
CA LEU A 19 31.14 28.71 -1.38
C LEU A 19 31.62 27.26 -1.51
N VAL A 20 32.84 26.97 -1.05
CA VAL A 20 33.36 25.59 -1.02
C VAL A 20 32.53 24.72 -0.08
N GLY A 21 32.15 25.23 1.09
CA GLY A 21 31.25 24.54 2.01
C GLY A 21 29.89 24.23 1.38
N LEU A 22 29.28 25.21 0.71
CA LEU A 22 27.97 25.07 0.06
C LEU A 22 28.01 24.10 -1.13
N LEU A 23 29.10 24.13 -1.91
CA LEU A 23 29.30 23.22 -3.04
C LEU A 23 29.57 21.79 -2.56
N LEU A 24 30.31 21.61 -1.46
CA LEU A 24 30.56 20.30 -0.88
C LEU A 24 29.30 19.70 -0.26
N THR A 25 28.52 20.48 0.50
CA THR A 25 27.27 20.00 1.07
C THR A 25 26.19 19.78 0.01
N GLY A 26 26.06 20.69 -0.96
CA GLY A 26 25.15 20.55 -2.09
C GLY A 26 25.51 19.38 -3.02
N GLY A 27 26.80 19.18 -3.29
CA GLY A 27 27.30 18.06 -4.09
C GLY A 27 27.13 16.71 -3.38
N ALA A 28 27.43 16.64 -2.08
CA ALA A 28 27.20 15.43 -1.29
C ALA A 28 25.71 15.09 -1.19
N TYR A 29 24.83 16.09 -1.02
CA TYR A 29 23.39 15.91 -1.02
C TYR A 29 22.88 15.40 -2.37
N ALA A 30 23.35 15.98 -3.49
CA ALA A 30 22.98 15.52 -4.84
C ALA A 30 23.36 14.05 -5.07
N LEU A 31 24.57 13.65 -4.68
CA LEU A 31 25.03 12.26 -4.78
C LEU A 31 24.22 11.30 -3.89
N PHE A 32 23.80 11.73 -2.71
CA PHE A 32 22.90 10.94 -1.84
C PHE A 32 21.50 10.81 -2.44
N THR A 33 20.95 11.85 -3.07
CA THR A 33 19.63 11.81 -3.72
C THR A 33 19.61 11.03 -5.03
N GLN A 34 20.74 10.95 -5.76
CA GLN A 34 20.84 10.16 -6.99
C GLN A 34 20.82 8.65 -6.75
N THR A 35 21.22 8.19 -5.55
CA THR A 35 21.13 6.77 -5.19
C THR A 35 19.72 6.36 -4.76
N SER A 36 18.82 7.32 -4.54
CA SER A 36 17.40 7.09 -4.24
C SER A 36 16.52 7.01 -5.49
N SER A 37 17.10 6.91 -6.68
CA SER A 37 16.35 6.50 -7.86
C SER A 37 16.10 4.98 -7.79
N ALA A 38 15.27 4.57 -6.84
CA ALA A 38 14.56 3.32 -6.94
C ALA A 38 13.81 3.36 -8.28
N LYS A 39 14.11 2.40 -9.16
CA LYS A 39 13.13 1.98 -10.16
C LYS A 39 12.00 1.31 -9.38
N ALA A 40 11.15 2.12 -8.78
CA ALA A 40 9.77 1.72 -8.68
C ALA A 40 9.26 1.69 -10.12
N ASP A 41 8.53 0.66 -10.50
CA ASP A 41 7.62 0.72 -11.63
C ASP A 41 6.57 1.77 -11.29
N THR A 42 6.96 3.05 -11.35
CA THR A 42 6.04 4.16 -11.24
C THR A 42 5.13 4.03 -12.44
N ALA A 43 3.84 3.82 -12.17
CA ALA A 43 2.81 3.78 -13.19
C ALA A 43 3.06 4.89 -14.22
N SER A 44 3.08 4.51 -15.49
CA SER A 44 3.41 5.44 -16.55
C SER A 44 2.35 6.53 -16.64
N ALA A 45 2.69 7.67 -17.25
CA ALA A 45 1.69 8.69 -17.55
C ALA A 45 0.51 8.12 -18.38
N SER A 46 0.78 7.09 -19.20
CA SER A 46 -0.23 6.36 -19.95
C SER A 46 -1.18 5.58 -19.03
N ASP A 47 -0.66 4.90 -18.02
CA ASP A 47 -1.48 4.12 -17.07
C ASP A 47 -2.42 5.02 -16.25
N ILE A 48 -1.93 6.20 -15.85
CA ILE A 48 -2.74 7.19 -15.15
C ILE A 48 -3.84 7.74 -16.08
N GLU A 49 -3.52 8.00 -17.35
CA GLU A 49 -4.51 8.48 -18.32
C GLU A 49 -5.60 7.43 -18.59
N GLU A 50 -5.22 6.17 -18.79
CA GLU A 50 -6.17 5.08 -19.03
C GLU A 50 -7.01 4.78 -17.79
N GLY A 51 -6.37 4.76 -16.62
CA GLY A 51 -7.05 4.64 -15.32
C GLY A 51 -8.08 5.74 -15.11
N LYS A 52 -7.78 6.98 -15.52
CA LYS A 52 -8.74 8.10 -15.46
C LYS A 52 -9.96 7.86 -16.36
N LYS A 53 -9.78 7.30 -17.56
CA LYS A 53 -10.90 6.99 -18.47
C LYS A 53 -11.77 5.88 -17.89
N LEU A 54 -11.15 4.80 -17.40
CA LEU A 54 -11.85 3.70 -16.73
C LEU A 54 -12.63 4.22 -15.51
N PHE A 55 -12.01 5.08 -14.70
CA PHE A 55 -12.63 5.66 -13.52
C PHE A 55 -13.83 6.56 -13.87
N ALA A 56 -13.69 7.42 -14.88
CA ALA A 56 -14.77 8.28 -15.35
C ALA A 56 -15.98 7.48 -15.84
N ALA A 57 -15.72 6.36 -16.54
CA ALA A 57 -16.77 5.51 -17.08
C ALA A 57 -17.48 4.64 -16.01
N ASN A 58 -16.76 4.21 -14.97
CA ASN A 58 -17.26 3.14 -14.08
C ASN A 58 -17.42 3.55 -12.60
N CYS A 59 -16.71 4.58 -12.13
CA CYS A 59 -16.60 4.90 -10.70
C CYS A 59 -17.13 6.29 -10.36
N ALA A 60 -16.99 7.26 -11.28
CA ALA A 60 -17.27 8.68 -11.03
C ALA A 60 -18.71 8.99 -10.61
N THR A 61 -19.68 8.16 -11.02
CA THR A 61 -21.09 8.33 -10.60
C THR A 61 -21.25 8.28 -9.08
N CYS A 62 -20.48 7.43 -8.40
CA CYS A 62 -20.52 7.32 -6.94
C CYS A 62 -19.40 8.10 -6.25
N HIS A 63 -18.21 8.11 -6.85
CA HIS A 63 -17.01 8.68 -6.22
C HIS A 63 -16.67 10.10 -6.69
N GLY A 64 -17.45 10.70 -7.58
CA GLY A 64 -17.18 12.04 -8.14
C GLY A 64 -16.18 11.98 -9.29
N MET A 65 -16.18 12.98 -10.18
CA MET A 65 -15.33 12.98 -11.38
C MET A 65 -13.84 13.09 -11.06
N ASN A 66 -13.51 13.70 -9.92
CA ASN A 66 -12.16 13.89 -9.41
C ASN A 66 -11.90 13.02 -8.17
N ALA A 67 -12.70 11.97 -7.97
CA ALA A 67 -12.65 11.10 -6.79
C ALA A 67 -12.89 11.81 -5.43
N GLU A 68 -13.53 12.98 -5.46
CA GLU A 68 -13.83 13.81 -4.29
C GLU A 68 -14.94 13.26 -3.39
N GLY A 69 -15.67 12.25 -3.88
CA GLY A 69 -16.81 11.64 -3.22
C GLY A 69 -18.13 12.34 -3.54
N THR A 70 -19.23 11.62 -3.31
CA THR A 70 -20.59 12.13 -3.44
C THR A 70 -21.45 11.63 -2.27
N LYS A 71 -22.76 11.83 -2.33
CA LYS A 71 -23.69 11.17 -1.39
C LYS A 71 -23.80 9.66 -1.62
N ALA A 72 -23.44 9.19 -2.81
CA ALA A 72 -23.53 7.78 -3.20
C ALA A 72 -22.25 6.98 -2.90
N GLY A 73 -21.11 7.64 -2.68
CA GLY A 73 -19.84 6.98 -2.38
C GLY A 73 -18.82 7.93 -1.75
N PRO A 74 -17.88 7.42 -0.94
CA PRO A 74 -16.86 8.23 -0.29
C PRO A 74 -15.85 8.80 -1.30
N GLY A 75 -15.08 9.80 -0.87
CA GLY A 75 -13.90 10.23 -1.61
C GLY A 75 -12.83 9.13 -1.61
N LEU A 76 -12.06 9.06 -2.70
CA LEU A 76 -10.96 8.10 -2.86
C LEU A 76 -9.59 8.79 -2.86
N ILE A 77 -9.54 10.11 -2.71
CA ILE A 77 -8.27 10.82 -2.55
C ILE A 77 -7.57 10.33 -1.28
N GLY A 78 -6.35 9.82 -1.44
CA GLY A 78 -5.51 9.35 -0.34
C GLY A 78 -5.79 7.94 0.19
N VAL A 79 -6.72 7.19 -0.43
CA VAL A 79 -6.94 5.78 -0.03
C VAL A 79 -5.79 4.86 -0.46
N GLY A 80 -5.00 5.29 -1.45
CA GLY A 80 -3.81 4.58 -1.95
C GLY A 80 -4.13 3.55 -3.04
N ALA A 81 -3.07 3.13 -3.75
CA ALA A 81 -3.14 2.14 -4.82
C ALA A 81 -3.57 0.75 -4.29
N ALA A 82 -3.02 0.34 -3.13
CA ALA A 82 -3.35 -0.95 -2.52
C ALA A 82 -4.84 -1.09 -2.17
N ALA A 83 -5.52 -0.01 -1.80
CA ALA A 83 -6.95 -0.07 -1.51
C ALA A 83 -7.76 -0.31 -2.78
N VAL A 84 -7.32 0.26 -3.91
CA VAL A 84 -7.97 0.07 -5.21
C VAL A 84 -7.69 -1.33 -5.74
N ASP A 85 -6.43 -1.78 -5.73
CA ASP A 85 -6.06 -3.14 -6.14
C ASP A 85 -6.84 -4.18 -5.34
N PHE A 86 -6.88 -4.07 -4.01
CA PHE A 86 -7.67 -4.96 -3.17
C PHE A 86 -9.17 -4.93 -3.48
N GLN A 87 -9.80 -3.75 -3.54
CA GLN A 87 -11.26 -3.68 -3.70
C GLN A 87 -11.69 -4.08 -5.12
N VAL A 88 -10.95 -3.69 -6.14
CA VAL A 88 -11.27 -3.95 -7.54
C VAL A 88 -10.82 -5.34 -7.97
N GLY A 89 -9.59 -5.72 -7.63
CA GLY A 89 -8.99 -7.03 -7.95
C GLY A 89 -9.67 -8.20 -7.23
N THR A 90 -10.29 -7.97 -6.06
CA THR A 90 -11.16 -8.98 -5.42
C THR A 90 -12.64 -8.91 -5.87
N GLY A 91 -12.96 -8.05 -6.84
CA GLY A 91 -14.30 -7.84 -7.37
C GLY A 91 -15.31 -7.25 -6.39
N ARG A 92 -14.87 -6.72 -5.23
CA ARG A 92 -15.77 -6.06 -4.26
C ARG A 92 -16.31 -4.75 -4.83
N MET A 93 -15.44 -3.97 -5.45
CA MET A 93 -15.77 -2.79 -6.24
C MET A 93 -15.65 -3.11 -7.74
N PRO A 94 -16.54 -2.59 -8.59
CA PRO A 94 -17.69 -1.74 -8.28
C PRO A 94 -18.79 -2.49 -7.50
N LEU A 95 -19.45 -1.76 -6.59
CA LEU A 95 -20.49 -2.34 -5.72
C LEU A 95 -21.76 -2.65 -6.54
N GLN A 96 -22.23 -3.90 -6.49
CA GLN A 96 -23.42 -4.34 -7.23
C GLN A 96 -24.72 -4.24 -6.44
N ALA A 97 -24.65 -4.29 -5.11
CA ALA A 97 -25.82 -4.22 -4.25
C ALA A 97 -25.48 -3.57 -2.91
N ASN A 98 -26.45 -2.84 -2.38
CA ASN A 98 -26.39 -2.32 -1.02
C ASN A 98 -26.55 -3.47 -0.03
N GLY A 99 -25.68 -3.52 0.98
CA GLY A 99 -25.73 -4.54 2.02
C GLY A 99 -24.84 -4.16 3.20
N PRO A 100 -24.81 -5.00 4.25
CA PRO A 100 -24.00 -4.73 5.43
C PRO A 100 -22.50 -4.60 5.13
N GLN A 101 -22.04 -5.26 4.06
CA GLN A 101 -20.63 -5.37 3.70
C GLN A 101 -20.50 -5.73 2.22
N ALA A 102 -19.45 -5.24 1.54
CA ALA A 102 -19.22 -5.57 0.13
C ALA A 102 -18.70 -7.01 0.00
N ARG A 103 -19.41 -7.84 -0.76
CA ARG A 103 -19.01 -9.24 -1.01
C ARG A 103 -18.01 -9.30 -2.16
N ALA A 104 -17.08 -10.25 -2.07
CA ALA A 104 -16.24 -10.62 -3.21
C ALA A 104 -17.12 -11.17 -4.33
N LYS A 105 -16.73 -10.89 -5.56
CA LYS A 105 -17.41 -11.29 -6.79
C LYS A 105 -16.36 -11.56 -7.85
N GLU A 106 -16.79 -12.06 -9.00
CA GLU A 106 -15.92 -12.06 -10.18
C GLU A 106 -15.47 -10.62 -10.48
N PRO A 107 -14.15 -10.38 -10.62
CA PRO A 107 -13.63 -9.07 -10.99
C PRO A 107 -14.21 -8.61 -12.32
N GLN A 108 -14.65 -7.35 -12.38
CA GLN A 108 -15.14 -6.75 -13.63
C GLN A 108 -13.98 -6.27 -14.51
N PHE A 109 -12.83 -5.99 -13.90
CA PHE A 109 -11.63 -5.50 -14.55
C PHE A 109 -10.55 -6.57 -14.47
N ASP A 110 -9.72 -6.63 -15.52
CA ASP A 110 -8.52 -7.44 -15.48
C ASP A 110 -7.42 -6.77 -14.62
N GLU A 111 -6.28 -7.45 -14.51
CA GLU A 111 -5.15 -6.99 -13.69
C GLU A 111 -4.55 -5.67 -14.20
N GLU A 112 -4.45 -5.49 -15.52
CA GLU A 112 -3.91 -4.28 -16.14
C GLU A 112 -4.83 -3.08 -15.87
N GLN A 113 -6.13 -3.25 -16.09
CA GLN A 113 -7.14 -2.22 -15.81
C GLN A 113 -7.21 -1.89 -14.32
N THR A 114 -7.05 -2.88 -13.46
CA THR A 114 -7.00 -2.67 -12.00
C THR A 114 -5.76 -1.85 -11.62
N ALA A 115 -4.59 -2.16 -12.17
CA ALA A 115 -3.37 -1.40 -11.94
C ALA A 115 -3.49 0.04 -12.46
N GLN A 116 -4.11 0.26 -13.63
CA GLN A 116 -4.38 1.58 -14.18
C GLN A 116 -5.32 2.40 -13.27
N LEU A 117 -6.42 1.80 -12.80
CA LEU A 117 -7.32 2.43 -11.83
C LEU A 117 -6.59 2.80 -10.53
N ALA A 118 -5.76 1.89 -10.01
CA ALA A 118 -4.97 2.11 -8.80
C ALA A 118 -3.95 3.25 -8.99
N ALA A 119 -3.27 3.29 -10.14
CA ALA A 119 -2.34 4.35 -10.52
C ALA A 119 -3.02 5.72 -10.59
N TYR A 120 -4.20 5.79 -11.23
CA TYR A 120 -4.96 7.03 -11.29
C TYR A 120 -5.32 7.54 -9.89
N VAL A 121 -5.88 6.69 -9.02
CA VAL A 121 -6.26 7.11 -7.65
C VAL A 121 -5.04 7.51 -6.83
N ALA A 122 -3.92 6.79 -6.95
CA ALA A 122 -2.66 7.15 -6.29
C ALA A 122 -2.08 8.49 -6.77
N SER A 123 -2.37 8.89 -8.02
CA SER A 123 -1.94 10.21 -8.54
C SER A 123 -2.68 11.38 -7.88
N LEU A 124 -3.85 11.14 -7.26
CA LEU A 124 -4.68 12.19 -6.66
C LEU A 124 -4.24 12.57 -5.23
N GLY A 125 -3.46 11.72 -4.56
CA GLY A 125 -2.95 12.01 -3.21
C GLY A 125 -2.17 10.85 -2.60
N PRO A 126 -1.36 11.11 -1.56
CA PRO A 126 -0.56 10.08 -0.91
C PRO A 126 -1.44 9.06 -0.20
N GLY A 127 -1.10 7.78 -0.34
CA GLY A 127 -1.76 6.68 0.35
C GLY A 127 -0.92 5.40 0.22
N PRO A 128 -1.36 4.29 0.84
CA PRO A 128 -0.63 3.03 0.78
C PRO A 128 -0.42 2.54 -0.67
N ALA A 129 0.82 2.21 -1.01
CA ALA A 129 1.17 1.61 -2.29
C ALA A 129 0.87 0.11 -2.31
N VAL A 130 0.73 -0.46 -3.50
CA VAL A 130 0.72 -1.92 -3.69
C VAL A 130 2.04 -2.48 -3.14
N PRO A 131 2.02 -3.58 -2.36
CA PRO A 131 3.23 -4.15 -1.78
C PRO A 131 4.22 -4.63 -2.82
N GLU A 132 5.51 -4.51 -2.49
CA GLU A 132 6.60 -5.08 -3.29
C GLU A 132 6.61 -6.62 -3.18
N ASP A 133 6.96 -7.29 -4.27
CA ASP A 133 6.95 -8.77 -4.36
C ASP A 133 7.78 -9.47 -3.26
N GLU A 134 8.81 -8.81 -2.74
CA GLU A 134 9.65 -9.36 -1.66
C GLU A 134 8.89 -9.62 -0.34
N TYR A 135 7.80 -8.89 -0.11
CA TYR A 135 6.93 -9.06 1.06
C TYR A 135 5.79 -10.04 0.82
N LEU A 136 5.60 -10.49 -0.43
CA LEU A 136 4.54 -11.42 -0.82
C LEU A 136 5.00 -12.89 -0.82
N ASP A 137 6.31 -13.13 -0.80
CA ASP A 137 6.87 -14.48 -0.78
C ASP A 137 6.75 -15.12 0.61
N ALA A 138 5.64 -15.85 0.83
CA ALA A 138 5.36 -16.57 2.06
C ALA A 138 6.46 -17.56 2.48
N SER A 139 7.25 -18.09 1.54
CA SER A 139 8.34 -19.03 1.85
C SER A 139 9.51 -18.39 2.59
N LYS A 140 9.58 -17.05 2.59
CA LYS A 140 10.57 -16.25 3.32
C LYS A 140 10.05 -15.72 4.66
N GLY A 141 8.80 -16.00 5.01
CA GLY A 141 8.21 -15.63 6.30
C GLY A 141 8.45 -16.69 7.38
N ASP A 142 8.37 -16.26 8.65
CA ASP A 142 8.33 -17.14 9.82
C ASP A 142 6.88 -17.39 10.26
N PRO A 143 6.29 -18.58 9.97
CA PRO A 143 4.91 -18.87 10.35
C PRO A 143 4.71 -18.96 11.88
N ALA A 144 5.74 -19.23 12.67
CA ALA A 144 5.62 -19.25 14.13
C ALA A 144 5.48 -17.83 14.69
N ALA A 145 6.30 -16.88 14.20
CA ALA A 145 6.17 -15.46 14.52
C ALA A 145 4.82 -14.91 14.01
N GLY A 146 4.49 -15.20 12.74
CA GLY A 146 3.24 -14.85 12.10
C GLY A 146 2.00 -15.35 12.86
N GLY A 147 2.05 -16.58 13.36
CA GLY A 147 0.97 -17.14 14.18
C GLY A 147 0.79 -16.40 15.50
N GLY A 148 1.88 -15.92 16.11
CA GLY A 148 1.84 -15.07 17.30
C GLY A 148 1.14 -13.73 17.02
N LEU A 149 1.51 -13.08 15.92
CA LEU A 149 0.91 -11.84 15.45
C LEU A 149 -0.56 -12.02 15.08
N PHE A 150 -0.89 -13.09 14.36
CA PHE A 150 -2.25 -13.39 13.92
C PHE A 150 -3.18 -13.67 15.10
N ARG A 151 -2.74 -14.44 16.10
CA ARG A 151 -3.52 -14.69 17.31
C ARG A 151 -3.79 -13.42 18.11
N THR A 152 -2.84 -12.50 18.14
CA THR A 152 -2.95 -11.22 18.86
C THR A 152 -3.88 -10.24 18.16
N ASN A 153 -3.82 -10.18 16.82
CA ASN A 153 -4.42 -9.09 16.04
C ASN A 153 -5.63 -9.50 15.20
N CYS A 154 -5.71 -10.76 14.76
CA CYS A 154 -6.62 -11.19 13.68
C CYS A 154 -7.64 -12.24 14.14
N ALA A 155 -7.22 -13.16 15.02
CA ALA A 155 -8.00 -14.35 15.38
C ALA A 155 -9.34 -14.03 16.07
N MET A 156 -9.46 -12.85 16.69
CA MET A 156 -10.71 -12.38 17.29
C MET A 156 -11.84 -12.25 16.26
N CYS A 157 -11.51 -12.03 14.98
CA CYS A 157 -12.48 -11.92 13.90
C CYS A 157 -12.39 -13.09 12.93
N HIS A 158 -11.18 -13.47 12.53
CA HIS A 158 -10.95 -14.47 11.48
C HIS A 158 -10.84 -15.90 11.98
N ASN A 159 -11.11 -16.17 13.27
CA ASN A 159 -10.80 -17.44 13.94
C ASN A 159 -9.28 -17.70 14.01
N VAL A 160 -8.83 -18.64 14.85
CA VAL A 160 -7.41 -18.93 15.06
C VAL A 160 -6.71 -19.50 13.81
N VAL A 161 -7.44 -20.19 12.93
CA VAL A 161 -6.91 -20.74 11.67
C VAL A 161 -7.33 -19.95 10.43
N GLY A 162 -7.87 -18.74 10.59
CA GLY A 162 -8.28 -17.93 9.42
C GLY A 162 -9.57 -18.39 8.74
N SER A 163 -10.38 -19.26 9.37
CA SER A 163 -11.64 -19.77 8.80
C SER A 163 -12.77 -18.72 8.71
N GLY A 164 -12.57 -17.55 9.30
CA GLY A 164 -13.56 -16.47 9.33
C GLY A 164 -14.53 -16.57 10.50
N GLY A 165 -15.52 -15.69 10.52
CA GLY A 165 -16.47 -15.63 11.64
C GLY A 165 -17.58 -14.61 11.43
N ALA A 166 -18.74 -14.85 12.05
CA ALA A 166 -19.83 -13.88 12.04
C ALA A 166 -19.48 -12.66 12.90
N LEU A 167 -19.83 -11.47 12.41
CA LEU A 167 -19.69 -10.20 13.12
C LEU A 167 -21.08 -9.58 13.37
N THR A 168 -21.09 -8.47 14.09
CA THR A 168 -22.35 -7.78 14.41
C THR A 168 -23.02 -7.20 13.16
N ARG A 169 -24.36 -7.04 13.21
CA ARG A 169 -25.17 -6.40 12.17
C ARG A 169 -25.08 -7.07 10.78
N GLY A 170 -24.97 -8.40 10.75
CA GLY A 170 -24.96 -9.18 9.51
C GLY A 170 -23.66 -9.08 8.71
N LYS A 171 -22.59 -8.56 9.33
CA LYS A 171 -21.23 -8.57 8.78
C LYS A 171 -20.53 -9.88 9.13
N TYR A 172 -19.41 -10.17 8.48
CA TYR A 172 -18.59 -11.34 8.73
C TYR A 172 -17.14 -11.08 8.33
N ALA A 173 -16.22 -11.71 9.04
CA ALA A 173 -14.83 -11.87 8.63
C ALA A 173 -14.76 -13.04 7.63
N PRO A 174 -14.20 -12.85 6.42
CA PRO A 174 -14.08 -13.92 5.44
C PRO A 174 -13.07 -14.99 5.88
N ASN A 175 -13.22 -16.18 5.29
CA ASN A 175 -12.18 -17.20 5.30
C ASN A 175 -10.98 -16.70 4.48
N LEU A 176 -9.76 -16.97 4.96
CA LEU A 176 -8.50 -16.49 4.41
C LEU A 176 -7.74 -17.52 3.56
N ALA A 177 -8.19 -18.77 3.51
CA ALA A 177 -7.47 -19.87 2.85
C ALA A 177 -7.21 -19.63 1.36
N ASP A 178 -8.23 -19.18 0.64
CA ASP A 178 -8.17 -18.96 -0.82
C ASP A 178 -7.81 -17.52 -1.21
N VAL A 179 -7.26 -16.74 -0.27
CA VAL A 179 -6.87 -15.35 -0.53
C VAL A 179 -5.40 -15.30 -0.96
N SER A 180 -5.10 -14.58 -2.04
CA SER A 180 -3.73 -14.38 -2.49
C SER A 180 -2.91 -13.60 -1.47
N GLU A 181 -1.60 -13.82 -1.47
CA GLU A 181 -0.61 -13.18 -0.61
C GLU A 181 -0.68 -11.65 -0.75
N LYS A 182 -0.78 -11.16 -2.01
CA LYS A 182 -1.00 -9.73 -2.31
C LYS A 182 -2.23 -9.18 -1.58
N HIS A 183 -3.39 -9.82 -1.75
CA HIS A 183 -4.63 -9.34 -1.13
C HIS A 183 -4.65 -9.51 0.39
N LEU A 184 -3.95 -10.49 0.96
CA LEU A 184 -3.77 -10.61 2.41
C LEU A 184 -2.95 -9.42 2.95
N TYR A 185 -1.85 -9.08 2.28
CA TYR A 185 -1.03 -7.92 2.64
C TYR A 185 -1.84 -6.63 2.57
N GLU A 186 -2.52 -6.40 1.45
CA GLU A 186 -3.31 -5.19 1.23
C GLU A 186 -4.50 -5.09 2.19
N ALA A 187 -5.13 -6.21 2.55
CA ALA A 187 -6.18 -6.22 3.58
C ALA A 187 -5.64 -5.72 4.93
N MET A 188 -4.47 -6.20 5.35
CA MET A 188 -3.82 -5.71 6.57
C MET A 188 -3.47 -4.22 6.45
N GLN A 189 -2.88 -3.82 5.33
CA GLN A 189 -2.40 -2.47 5.09
C GLN A 189 -3.52 -1.41 5.00
N THR A 190 -4.67 -1.77 4.43
CA THR A 190 -5.74 -0.83 4.09
C THR A 190 -6.97 -0.93 4.98
N GLY A 191 -7.12 -2.02 5.75
CA GLY A 191 -8.24 -2.22 6.67
C GLY A 191 -9.60 -2.20 5.95
N PRO A 192 -9.88 -3.14 5.04
CA PRO A 192 -11.09 -3.09 4.24
C PRO A 192 -12.35 -3.24 5.10
N GLN A 193 -13.33 -2.36 4.84
CA GLN A 193 -14.65 -2.35 5.46
C GLN A 193 -14.61 -2.20 6.99
N ASN A 194 -14.63 -3.31 7.72
CA ASN A 194 -14.68 -3.37 9.17
C ASN A 194 -13.38 -3.86 9.80
N MET A 195 -12.40 -4.21 8.98
CA MET A 195 -11.08 -4.63 9.42
C MET A 195 -10.27 -3.41 9.85
N PRO A 196 -9.58 -3.43 11.01
CA PRO A 196 -8.66 -2.38 11.41
C PRO A 196 -7.49 -2.23 10.42
N ILE A 197 -6.90 -1.03 10.39
CA ILE A 197 -5.70 -0.75 9.59
C ILE A 197 -4.45 -1.15 10.37
N PHE A 198 -3.63 -2.01 9.78
CA PHE A 198 -2.31 -2.42 10.28
C PHE A 198 -1.24 -1.82 9.37
N ASN A 199 -0.95 -0.53 9.58
CA ASN A 199 0.11 0.17 8.86
C ASN A 199 1.51 -0.29 9.32
N ASP A 200 2.55 0.14 8.61
CA ASP A 200 3.94 -0.29 8.87
C ASP A 200 4.51 0.17 10.21
N ALA A 201 3.82 1.09 10.91
CA ALA A 201 4.18 1.48 12.27
C ALA A 201 3.69 0.47 13.33
N ASN A 202 2.64 -0.29 13.01
CA ASN A 202 2.04 -1.29 13.91
C ASN A 202 2.42 -2.71 13.55
N LEU A 203 2.54 -3.00 12.25
CA LEU A 203 2.88 -4.30 11.70
C LEU A 203 3.80 -4.05 10.50
N THR A 204 5.09 -4.33 10.68
CA THR A 204 6.11 -4.08 9.65
C THR A 204 5.82 -4.92 8.38
N PRO A 205 6.40 -4.56 7.22
CA PRO A 205 6.29 -5.39 6.03
C PRO A 205 6.72 -6.85 6.24
N GLU A 206 7.77 -7.08 7.05
CA GLU A 206 8.21 -8.41 7.44
C GLU A 206 7.16 -9.12 8.34
N ASP A 207 6.62 -8.42 9.34
CA ASP A 207 5.56 -8.97 10.19
C ASP A 207 4.33 -9.38 9.38
N LYS A 208 3.97 -8.60 8.36
CA LYS A 208 2.88 -8.93 7.42
C LYS A 208 3.20 -10.18 6.61
N ARG A 209 4.43 -10.30 6.09
CA ARG A 209 4.88 -11.51 5.39
C ARG A 209 4.83 -12.74 6.30
N ASP A 210 5.22 -12.61 7.56
CA ASP A 210 5.13 -13.68 8.55
C ASP A 210 3.68 -14.10 8.81
N VAL A 211 2.78 -13.13 8.95
CA VAL A 211 1.33 -13.40 9.07
C VAL A 211 0.79 -14.12 7.82
N ILE A 212 1.21 -13.73 6.63
CA ILE A 212 0.84 -14.40 5.38
C ILE A 212 1.36 -15.83 5.36
N ALA A 213 2.62 -16.06 5.74
CA ALA A 213 3.21 -17.39 5.84
C ALA A 213 2.44 -18.30 6.80
N TYR A 214 2.03 -17.76 7.96
CA TYR A 214 1.18 -18.47 8.90
C TYR A 214 -0.18 -18.85 8.30
N VAL A 215 -0.87 -17.89 7.67
CA VAL A 215 -2.18 -18.13 7.05
C VAL A 215 -2.09 -19.22 5.98
N LYS A 216 -1.03 -19.23 5.16
CA LYS A 216 -0.80 -20.26 4.15
C LYS A 216 -0.53 -21.62 4.77
N GLU A 217 0.33 -21.69 5.79
CA GLU A 217 0.65 -22.93 6.50
C GLU A 217 -0.59 -23.61 7.10
N VAL A 218 -1.46 -22.85 7.79
CA VAL A 218 -2.67 -23.41 8.41
C VAL A 218 -3.78 -23.73 7.42
N SER A 219 -3.76 -23.09 6.24
CA SER A 219 -4.72 -23.36 5.17
C SER A 219 -4.36 -24.63 4.40
N ASP A 220 -3.06 -24.87 4.19
CA ASP A 220 -2.55 -26.07 3.52
C ASP A 220 -2.56 -27.31 4.44
N ASN A 221 -2.56 -27.10 5.76
CA ASN A 221 -2.61 -28.16 6.77
C ASN A 221 -3.88 -28.05 7.65
N PRO A 222 -5.08 -28.24 7.07
CA PRO A 222 -6.31 -28.15 7.84
C PRO A 222 -6.33 -29.21 8.96
N SER A 223 -6.77 -28.80 10.15
CA SER A 223 -6.99 -29.74 11.25
C SER A 223 -8.00 -30.83 10.83
N PRO A 224 -7.75 -32.12 11.17
CA PRO A 224 -8.64 -33.23 10.86
C PRO A 224 -10.07 -33.09 11.41
#